data_AF-X1F407-F1
#
_entry.id   AF-X1F407-F1
#
_cell.length_a   1.000
_cell.length_b   1.000
_cell.length_c   1.000
_cell.angle_alpha   90.00
_cell.angle_beta   90.00
_cell.angle_gamma   90.00
#
_symmetry.space_group_name_H-M   'P 1'
#
loop_
_entity.id
_entity.type
_entity.pdbx_description
1 polymer ?
#
loop_
_entity_poly.entity_id
_entity_poly.type
_entity_poly.pdbx_seq_one_letter_code
_entity_poly.pdbx_strand_id
1 'polypeptide(L)'
;TGKFIYHARRDIDTAQLWVETFSNAGYETFLTGKWHNKDHTALKSFNKAKGIGKGMFETKGGEKGPGYNRPTPENNSWVPYDTSLLGHWSPQVKDIIFSGDTKMISDLYVVKKHTSQLYADNAIEFLENHVSQSDKPFFMYVAFNAPHDPRQSPRKFVDMYPAEQIELPENYLPEHPFDQGQRYTLRD
;
A
#
# COMPACT_ATOMS: atom_id res chain seq x y z
N THR A 1 0.29 1.58 -27.42
CA THR A 1 -0.97 2.34 -27.26
C THR A 1 -1.68 1.83 -26.02
N GLY A 2 -1.70 2.60 -24.93
CA GLY A 2 -2.38 2.20 -23.69
C GLY A 2 -3.89 2.42 -23.80
N LYS A 3 -4.70 1.39 -23.54
CA LYS A 3 -6.16 1.55 -23.42
C LYS A 3 -6.48 2.15 -22.04
N PHE A 4 -7.40 3.10 -21.98
CA PHE A 4 -7.88 3.68 -20.72
C PHE A 4 -8.44 2.61 -19.76
N ILE A 5 -8.33 2.86 -18.44
CA ILE A 5 -8.71 1.97 -17.33
C ILE A 5 -10.10 1.31 -17.47
N TYR A 6 -11.05 1.97 -18.12
CA TYR A 6 -12.40 1.44 -18.33
C TYR A 6 -12.48 0.26 -19.31
N HIS A 7 -11.50 0.08 -20.19
CA HIS A 7 -11.42 -1.05 -21.13
C HIS A 7 -10.40 -2.14 -20.73
N ALA A 8 -9.56 -1.88 -19.74
CA ALA A 8 -8.56 -2.84 -19.26
C ALA A 8 -9.19 -4.15 -18.72
N ARG A 9 -10.43 -4.09 -18.22
CA ARG A 9 -11.15 -5.28 -17.71
C ARG A 9 -11.38 -6.37 -18.75
N ARG A 10 -11.42 -6.05 -20.06
CA ARG A 10 -11.69 -7.05 -21.11
C ARG A 10 -10.47 -7.93 -21.41
N ASP A 11 -9.27 -7.43 -21.15
CA ASP A 11 -8.03 -8.07 -21.59
C ASP A 11 -7.11 -8.46 -20.41
N ILE A 12 -7.49 -8.26 -19.14
CA ILE A 12 -6.57 -8.52 -18.01
C ILE A 12 -6.12 -9.97 -17.90
N ASP A 13 -6.96 -10.91 -18.36
CA ASP A 13 -6.66 -12.35 -18.34
C ASP A 13 -5.90 -12.80 -19.62
N THR A 14 -5.89 -11.99 -20.68
CA THR A 14 -5.28 -12.32 -21.99
C THR A 14 -4.04 -11.48 -22.31
N ALA A 15 -3.92 -10.30 -21.72
CA ALA A 15 -2.79 -9.42 -21.91
C ALA A 15 -1.59 -9.91 -21.08
N GLN A 16 -0.41 -9.86 -21.70
CA GLN A 16 0.84 -10.06 -20.99
C GLN A 16 1.09 -8.86 -20.09
N LEU A 17 1.34 -9.13 -18.80
CA LEU A 17 1.66 -8.08 -17.84
C LEU A 17 3.15 -7.71 -17.96
N TRP A 18 3.47 -6.44 -17.69
CA TRP A 18 4.85 -5.95 -17.78
C TRP A 18 5.83 -6.81 -16.98
N VAL A 19 5.45 -7.15 -15.73
CA VAL A 19 6.28 -7.98 -14.84
C VAL A 19 6.37 -9.44 -15.33
N GLU A 20 5.28 -9.97 -15.91
CA GLU A 20 5.28 -11.30 -16.53
C GLU A 20 6.30 -11.37 -17.68
N THR A 21 6.47 -10.29 -18.45
CA THR A 21 7.53 -10.21 -19.47
C THR A 21 8.93 -10.33 -18.88
N PHE A 22 9.21 -9.70 -17.73
CA PHE A 22 10.50 -9.85 -17.04
C PHE A 22 10.72 -11.28 -16.53
N SER A 23 9.72 -11.86 -15.87
CA SER A 23 9.78 -13.24 -15.38
C SER A 23 10.07 -14.21 -16.52
N ASN A 24 9.38 -14.07 -17.66
CA ASN A 24 9.60 -14.92 -18.85
C ASN A 24 10.99 -14.70 -19.50
N ALA A 25 11.58 -13.51 -19.34
CA ALA A 25 12.93 -13.20 -19.80
C ALA A 25 14.03 -13.70 -18.83
N GLY A 26 13.66 -14.43 -17.76
CA GLY A 26 14.60 -15.01 -16.80
C GLY A 26 14.95 -14.12 -15.62
N TYR A 27 14.23 -13.01 -15.41
CA TYR A 27 14.43 -12.17 -14.23
C TYR A 27 13.82 -12.83 -12.99
N GLU A 28 14.49 -12.67 -11.85
CA GLU A 28 13.91 -12.92 -10.54
C GLU A 28 12.94 -11.78 -10.19
N THR A 29 11.65 -12.07 -10.17
CA THR A 29 10.59 -11.06 -9.96
C THR A 29 10.00 -11.15 -8.55
N PHE A 30 9.93 -9.99 -7.87
CA PHE A 30 9.48 -9.89 -6.49
C PHE A 30 8.43 -8.79 -6.29
N LEU A 31 7.44 -9.09 -5.44
CA LEU A 31 6.37 -8.18 -5.03
C LEU A 31 6.36 -8.00 -3.51
N THR A 32 6.34 -6.75 -3.05
CA THR A 32 5.91 -6.38 -1.70
C THR A 32 5.11 -5.09 -1.71
N GLY A 33 4.10 -4.99 -0.83
CA GLY A 33 3.30 -3.78 -0.69
C GLY A 33 1.91 -3.82 -1.34
N LYS A 34 1.35 -2.64 -1.60
CA LYS A 34 -0.02 -2.42 -2.08
C LYS A 34 -0.25 -3.07 -3.45
N TRP A 35 -1.28 -3.91 -3.55
CA TRP A 35 -1.70 -4.52 -4.81
C TRP A 35 -3.22 -4.51 -4.98
N HIS A 36 -3.72 -3.88 -6.05
CA HIS A 36 -5.16 -3.78 -6.35
C HIS A 36 -5.65 -4.80 -7.38
N ASN A 37 -4.74 -5.48 -8.07
CA ASN A 37 -5.13 -6.47 -9.07
C ASN A 37 -5.47 -7.80 -8.39
N LYS A 38 -6.16 -8.69 -9.10
CA LYS A 38 -6.54 -10.01 -8.57
C LYS A 38 -5.31 -10.85 -8.24
N ASP A 39 -5.44 -11.74 -7.26
CA ASP A 39 -4.43 -12.72 -6.83
C ASP A 39 -3.81 -13.48 -8.01
N HIS A 40 -4.62 -13.89 -9.00
CA HIS A 40 -4.12 -14.55 -10.23
C HIS A 40 -3.05 -13.72 -10.96
N THR A 41 -3.20 -12.40 -11.04
CA THR A 41 -2.23 -11.54 -11.73
C THR A 41 -0.89 -11.46 -10.99
N ALA A 42 -0.91 -11.54 -9.65
CA ALA A 42 0.31 -11.62 -8.86
C ALA A 42 1.01 -12.97 -9.07
N LEU A 43 0.24 -14.06 -9.05
CA LEU A 43 0.76 -15.42 -9.32
C LEU A 43 1.34 -15.55 -10.74
N LYS A 44 0.73 -14.90 -11.74
CA LYS A 44 1.24 -14.88 -13.11
C LYS A 44 2.53 -14.06 -13.25
N SER A 45 2.61 -12.94 -12.53
CA SER A 45 3.66 -11.94 -12.70
C SER A 45 4.93 -12.21 -11.90
N PHE A 46 4.80 -12.67 -10.65
CA PHE A 46 5.90 -12.66 -9.70
C PHE A 46 6.37 -14.06 -9.34
N ASN A 47 7.68 -14.30 -9.26
CA ASN A 47 8.25 -15.55 -8.77
C ASN A 47 8.07 -15.65 -7.25
N LYS A 48 8.21 -14.52 -6.55
CA LYS A 48 8.09 -14.41 -5.10
C LYS A 48 7.27 -13.17 -4.72
N ALA A 49 6.55 -13.25 -3.60
CA ALA A 49 5.92 -12.08 -3.02
C ALA A 49 5.82 -12.23 -1.51
N LYS A 50 6.04 -11.14 -0.79
CA LYS A 50 5.95 -11.09 0.67
C LYS A 50 5.25 -9.80 1.10
N GLY A 51 4.26 -9.89 1.97
CA GLY A 51 3.54 -8.73 2.47
C GLY A 51 2.68 -8.03 1.42
N ILE A 52 1.93 -8.78 0.61
CA ILE A 52 0.94 -8.22 -0.33
C ILE A 52 -0.18 -7.56 0.49
N GLY A 53 -0.26 -6.23 0.43
CA GLY A 53 -1.21 -5.41 1.17
C GLY A 53 -2.42 -4.98 0.35
N LYS A 54 -3.54 -4.78 1.03
CA LYS A 54 -4.76 -4.20 0.45
C LYS A 54 -4.61 -2.70 0.22
N GLY A 55 -5.60 -2.14 -0.48
CA GLY A 55 -5.66 -0.70 -0.73
C GLY A 55 -5.92 0.14 0.52
N MET A 56 -6.81 -0.37 1.38
CA MET A 56 -7.24 0.18 2.67
C MET A 56 -7.01 -0.87 3.75
N PHE A 57 -6.67 -0.43 4.96
CA PHE A 57 -6.46 -1.30 6.11
C PHE A 57 -7.60 -1.19 7.12
N GLU A 58 -7.91 -2.30 7.78
CA GLU A 58 -8.87 -2.29 8.89
C GLU A 58 -8.27 -1.53 10.08
N THR A 59 -9.05 -0.59 10.61
CA THR A 59 -8.70 0.19 11.80
C THR A 59 -9.68 -0.10 12.93
N LYS A 60 -9.33 0.29 14.16
CA LYS A 60 -10.27 0.26 15.28
C LYS A 60 -11.51 1.10 14.92
N GLY A 61 -12.70 0.46 14.98
CA GLY A 61 -13.97 1.09 14.59
C GLY A 61 -14.27 1.12 13.08
N GLY A 62 -13.46 0.45 12.25
CA GLY A 62 -13.66 0.39 10.79
C GLY A 62 -13.41 1.72 10.08
N GLU A 63 -13.93 1.85 8.85
CA GLU A 63 -13.72 3.03 7.97
C GLU A 63 -14.32 4.33 8.52
N LYS A 64 -15.30 4.24 9.42
CA LYS A 64 -15.89 5.40 10.14
C LYS A 64 -15.28 5.60 11.53
N GLY A 65 -14.30 4.77 11.87
CA GLY A 65 -13.64 4.76 13.17
C GLY A 65 -12.53 5.80 13.30
N PRO A 66 -11.98 5.95 14.50
CA PRO A 66 -10.91 6.91 14.79
C PRO A 66 -9.69 6.75 13.88
N GLY A 67 -9.39 5.56 13.35
CA GLY A 67 -8.25 5.40 12.44
C GLY A 67 -8.33 6.27 11.17
N TYR A 68 -9.53 6.42 10.60
CA TYR A 68 -9.80 7.20 9.39
C TYR A 68 -10.40 8.57 9.65
N ASN A 69 -10.84 8.85 10.88
CA ASN A 69 -11.35 10.16 11.25
C ASN A 69 -10.19 11.12 11.47
N ARG A 70 -10.19 12.17 10.67
CA ARG A 70 -9.21 13.25 10.75
C ARG A 70 -9.57 14.18 11.90
N PRO A 71 -8.56 14.82 12.51
CA PRO A 71 -8.82 15.97 13.36
C PRO A 71 -9.74 16.99 12.68
N THR A 72 -10.73 17.48 13.43
CA THR A 72 -11.54 18.64 13.07
C THR A 72 -11.25 19.76 14.07
N PRO A 73 -11.63 21.02 13.78
CA PRO A 73 -11.52 22.10 14.76
C PRO A 73 -12.19 21.78 16.10
N GLU A 74 -13.25 20.96 16.09
CA GLU A 74 -14.00 20.54 17.28
C GLU A 74 -13.45 19.27 17.95
N ASN A 75 -12.65 18.48 17.23
CA ASN A 75 -12.08 17.24 17.75
C ASN A 75 -10.67 16.98 17.18
N ASN A 76 -9.66 17.33 17.97
CA ASN A 76 -8.25 17.12 17.65
C ASN A 76 -7.58 16.06 18.55
N SER A 77 -8.34 15.06 19.03
CA SER A 77 -7.78 14.02 19.91
C SER A 77 -7.03 12.92 19.17
N TRP A 78 -7.14 12.87 17.84
CA TRP A 78 -6.49 11.87 17.02
C TRP A 78 -5.01 12.21 16.82
N VAL A 79 -4.13 11.22 16.99
CA VAL A 79 -2.70 11.38 16.74
C VAL A 79 -2.18 10.30 15.78
N PRO A 80 -1.33 10.64 14.79
CA PRO A 80 -0.90 9.72 13.74
C PRO A 80 -0.02 8.57 14.24
N TYR A 81 0.57 8.72 15.42
CA TYR A 81 1.45 7.72 16.04
C TYR A 81 0.75 6.83 17.08
N ASP A 82 -0.58 6.90 17.23
CA ASP A 82 -1.32 5.97 18.09
C ASP A 82 -1.42 4.59 17.42
N THR A 83 -0.59 3.66 17.90
CA THR A 83 -0.51 2.29 17.39
C THR A 83 -1.72 1.44 17.74
N SER A 84 -2.53 1.86 18.73
CA SER A 84 -3.75 1.15 19.14
C SER A 84 -4.88 1.24 18.11
N LEU A 85 -4.75 2.14 17.13
CA LEU A 85 -5.73 2.34 16.06
C LEU A 85 -5.66 1.28 14.94
N LEU A 86 -4.73 0.33 15.01
CA LEU A 86 -4.47 -0.67 13.97
C LEU A 86 -4.09 0.00 12.64
N GLY A 87 -4.66 -0.40 11.49
CA GLY A 87 -4.32 0.19 10.19
C GLY A 87 -2.91 -0.17 9.74
N HIS A 88 -2.11 0.83 9.37
CA HIS A 88 -0.72 0.63 9.00
C HIS A 88 0.12 0.01 10.11
N TRP A 89 -0.28 0.12 11.38
CA TRP A 89 0.43 -0.47 12.52
C TRP A 89 0.24 -1.98 12.63
N SER A 90 -0.81 -2.52 12.02
CA SER A 90 -1.19 -3.92 12.12
C SER A 90 -1.82 -4.45 10.82
N PRO A 91 -1.15 -4.32 9.65
CA PRO A 91 -1.73 -4.69 8.38
C PRO A 91 -2.00 -6.20 8.30
N GLN A 92 -3.12 -6.53 7.65
CA GLN A 92 -3.35 -7.87 7.11
C GLN A 92 -2.72 -7.96 5.72
N VAL A 93 -1.89 -8.98 5.51
CA VAL A 93 -1.16 -9.20 4.26
C VAL A 93 -1.20 -10.67 3.85
N LYS A 94 -0.82 -10.95 2.61
CA LYS A 94 -0.64 -12.30 2.08
C LYS A 94 0.72 -12.43 1.41
N ASP A 95 1.15 -13.67 1.20
CA ASP A 95 2.38 -13.99 0.48
C ASP A 95 2.08 -14.88 -0.72
N ILE A 96 3.06 -15.00 -1.61
CA ILE A 96 3.13 -16.12 -2.54
C ILE A 96 3.89 -17.25 -1.84
N ILE A 97 3.23 -18.42 -1.74
CA ILE A 97 3.79 -19.65 -1.15
C ILE A 97 3.75 -20.80 -2.17
N PHE A 98 4.42 -21.89 -1.84
CA PHE A 98 4.49 -23.09 -2.68
C PHE A 98 3.89 -24.29 -1.96
N SER A 99 3.02 -25.02 -2.65
CA SER A 99 2.56 -26.35 -2.26
C SER A 99 3.12 -27.35 -3.27
N GLY A 100 4.20 -28.03 -2.90
CA GLY A 100 5.07 -28.72 -3.87
C GLY A 100 5.61 -27.71 -4.90
N ASP A 101 5.46 -28.02 -6.19
CA ASP A 101 5.89 -27.14 -7.28
C ASP A 101 4.83 -26.09 -7.69
N THR A 102 3.68 -26.06 -7.00
CA THR A 102 2.57 -25.16 -7.35
C THR A 102 2.62 -23.88 -6.53
N LYS A 103 2.67 -22.75 -7.23
CA LYS A 103 2.57 -21.40 -6.64
C LYS A 103 1.12 -21.07 -6.25
N MET A 104 0.92 -20.58 -5.04
CA MET A 104 -0.40 -20.18 -4.54
C MET A 104 -0.30 -18.96 -3.61
N ILE A 105 -1.44 -18.32 -3.35
CA ILE A 105 -1.53 -17.22 -2.39
C ILE A 105 -1.81 -17.80 -1.00
N SER A 106 -1.11 -17.30 0.01
CA SER A 106 -1.33 -17.69 1.41
C SER A 106 -2.68 -17.17 1.93
N ASP A 107 -3.10 -17.73 3.06
CA ASP A 107 -4.11 -17.07 3.90
C ASP A 107 -3.61 -15.70 4.38
N LEU A 108 -4.56 -14.83 4.72
CA LEU A 108 -4.25 -13.55 5.33
C LEU A 108 -3.64 -13.76 6.71
N TYR A 109 -2.58 -13.02 7.00
CA TYR A 109 -1.98 -12.96 8.33
C TYR A 109 -1.74 -11.51 8.74
N VAL A 110 -1.67 -11.28 10.06
CA VAL A 110 -1.49 -9.95 10.65
C VAL A 110 -0.03 -9.75 11.03
N VAL A 111 0.53 -8.60 10.66
CA VAL A 111 1.89 -8.20 11.05
C VAL A 111 1.83 -7.00 11.99
N LYS A 112 2.42 -7.09 13.18
CA LYS A 112 2.50 -5.96 14.14
C LYS A 112 3.69 -5.04 13.82
N LYS A 113 3.65 -4.37 12.67
CA LYS A 113 4.71 -3.49 12.18
C LYS A 113 4.11 -2.44 11.25
N HIS A 114 4.65 -1.22 11.27
CA HIS A 114 4.24 -0.21 10.31
C HIS A 114 4.47 -0.68 8.86
N THR A 115 3.47 -0.59 7.99
CA THR A 115 3.56 -1.05 6.59
C THR A 115 4.80 -0.55 5.84
N SER A 116 5.18 0.72 5.99
CA SER A 116 6.40 1.24 5.35
C SER A 116 7.67 0.53 5.81
N GLN A 117 7.74 0.16 7.10
CA GLN A 117 8.86 -0.62 7.60
C GLN A 117 8.77 -2.07 7.11
N LEU A 118 7.58 -2.68 7.15
CA LEU A 118 7.36 -4.04 6.65
C LEU A 118 7.81 -4.21 5.19
N TYR A 119 7.41 -3.32 4.29
CA TYR A 119 7.73 -3.43 2.87
C TYR A 119 9.19 -3.10 2.58
N ALA A 120 9.79 -2.16 3.31
CA ALA A 120 11.21 -1.89 3.21
C ALA A 120 12.04 -3.10 3.67
N ASP A 121 11.70 -3.69 4.82
CA ASP A 121 12.39 -4.86 5.36
C ASP A 121 12.28 -6.05 4.38
N ASN A 122 11.10 -6.30 3.82
CA ASN A 122 10.91 -7.36 2.82
C ASN A 122 11.73 -7.14 1.55
N ALA A 123 11.84 -5.89 1.09
CA ALA A 123 12.64 -5.54 -0.07
C ALA A 123 14.15 -5.73 0.19
N ILE A 124 14.63 -5.29 1.36
CA ILE A 124 16.01 -5.48 1.81
C ILE A 124 16.31 -6.97 1.92
N GLU A 125 15.45 -7.75 2.57
CA GLU A 125 15.61 -9.21 2.71
C GLU A 125 15.70 -9.91 1.35
N PHE A 126 14.90 -9.50 0.36
CA PHE A 126 14.98 -10.06 -0.99
C PHE A 126 16.33 -9.73 -1.67
N LEU A 127 16.82 -8.49 -1.52
CA LEU A 127 18.12 -8.10 -2.07
C LEU A 127 19.27 -8.87 -1.40
N GLU A 128 19.27 -8.90 -0.08
CA GLU A 128 20.36 -9.47 0.73
C GLU A 128 20.41 -10.99 0.70
N ASN A 129 19.25 -11.67 0.69
CA ASN A 129 19.20 -13.12 0.85
C ASN A 129 18.86 -13.89 -0.43
N HIS A 130 18.36 -13.21 -1.47
CA HIS A 130 18.01 -13.87 -2.74
C HIS A 130 18.84 -13.35 -3.91
N VAL A 131 18.80 -12.03 -4.15
CA VAL A 131 19.53 -11.44 -5.28
C VAL A 131 21.04 -11.62 -5.12
N SER A 132 21.57 -11.47 -3.90
CA SER A 132 23.01 -11.65 -3.64
C SER A 132 23.53 -13.06 -3.94
N GLN A 133 22.65 -14.06 -4.04
CA GLN A 133 22.98 -15.47 -4.25
C GLN A 133 22.73 -15.94 -5.69
N SER A 134 22.42 -15.03 -6.62
CA SER A 134 22.01 -15.34 -7.99
C SER A 134 22.64 -14.39 -8.98
N ASP A 135 23.14 -14.92 -10.10
CA ASP A 135 23.65 -14.10 -11.23
C ASP A 135 22.52 -13.58 -12.15
N LYS A 136 21.27 -13.99 -11.90
CA LYS A 136 20.13 -13.54 -12.70
C LYS A 136 19.81 -12.07 -12.40
N PRO A 137 19.38 -11.29 -13.42
CA PRO A 137 18.84 -9.96 -13.16
C PRO A 137 17.53 -10.07 -12.37
N PHE A 138 17.13 -8.99 -11.71
CA PHE A 138 15.91 -8.98 -10.89
C PHE A 138 15.01 -7.79 -11.22
N PHE A 139 13.72 -7.95 -10.91
CA PHE A 139 12.73 -6.87 -10.95
C PHE A 139 11.96 -6.88 -9.63
N MET A 140 11.89 -5.72 -8.97
CA MET A 140 11.15 -5.56 -7.72
C MET A 140 10.03 -4.55 -7.88
N TYR A 141 8.82 -4.94 -7.49
CA TYR A 141 7.71 -4.05 -7.26
C TYR A 141 7.60 -3.82 -5.74
N VAL A 142 7.92 -2.60 -5.29
CA VAL A 142 7.87 -2.19 -3.88
C VAL A 142 6.90 -1.02 -3.78
N ALA A 143 5.65 -1.29 -3.37
CA ALA A 143 4.60 -0.28 -3.32
C ALA A 143 4.19 0.07 -1.90
N PHE A 144 4.70 1.18 -1.39
CA PHE A 144 4.30 1.71 -0.09
C PHE A 144 2.83 2.16 -0.08
N ASN A 145 2.12 1.87 1.00
CA ASN A 145 0.75 2.36 1.18
C ASN A 145 0.74 3.82 1.67
N ALA A 146 1.65 4.22 2.56
CA ALA A 146 1.75 5.61 3.01
C ALA A 146 2.08 6.53 1.80
N PRO A 147 1.50 7.74 1.70
CA PRO A 147 0.73 8.46 2.72
C PRO A 147 -0.80 8.27 2.64
N HIS A 148 -1.28 7.20 2.00
CA HIS A 148 -2.70 6.89 1.93
C HIS A 148 -3.34 6.81 3.32
N ASP A 149 -4.63 7.09 3.42
CA ASP A 149 -5.37 6.90 4.65
C ASP A 149 -5.32 5.43 5.13
N PRO A 150 -5.26 5.18 6.44
CA PRO A 150 -5.21 6.18 7.52
C PRO A 150 -3.83 6.85 7.63
N ARG A 151 -3.74 8.17 7.85
CA ARG A 151 -2.46 8.95 7.89
C ARG A 151 -1.58 8.67 9.11
N GLN A 152 -1.19 7.42 9.28
CA GLN A 152 -0.40 6.97 10.42
C GLN A 152 1.09 7.09 10.12
N SER A 153 1.86 7.55 11.11
CA SER A 153 3.29 7.75 10.96
C SER A 153 4.00 7.65 12.31
N PRO A 154 5.21 7.06 12.37
CA PRO A 154 6.02 7.07 13.58
C PRO A 154 6.27 8.50 14.08
N ARG A 155 6.16 8.69 15.39
CA ARG A 155 6.28 9.99 16.05
C ARG A 155 7.53 10.78 15.60
N LYS A 156 8.68 10.11 15.47
CA LYS A 156 9.93 10.74 15.02
C LYS A 156 9.82 11.49 13.69
N PHE A 157 8.95 11.07 12.77
CA PHE A 157 8.75 11.75 11.48
C PHE A 157 7.71 12.86 11.59
N VAL A 158 6.77 12.73 12.52
CA VAL A 158 5.75 13.77 12.81
C VAL A 158 6.40 14.94 13.52
N ASP A 159 7.26 14.68 14.50
CA ASP A 159 8.00 15.69 15.27
C ASP A 159 8.96 16.53 14.39
N MET A 160 9.28 16.09 13.16
CA MET A 160 10.06 16.87 12.18
C MET A 160 9.26 18.03 11.58
N TYR A 161 7.92 18.01 11.68
CA TYR A 161 7.04 19.00 11.07
C TYR A 161 6.02 19.52 12.09
N PRO A 162 6.43 20.38 13.05
CA PRO A 162 5.52 20.98 14.02
C PRO A 162 4.42 21.78 13.31
N ALA A 163 3.16 21.55 13.68
CA ALA A 163 2.01 22.13 12.98
C ALA A 163 2.02 23.67 13.00
N GLU A 164 2.52 24.26 14.09
CA GLU A 164 2.63 25.71 14.29
C GLU A 164 3.66 26.36 13.35
N GLN A 165 4.49 25.56 12.68
CA GLN A 165 5.51 26.01 11.73
C GLN A 165 5.12 25.76 10.28
N ILE A 166 3.93 25.20 10.02
CA ILE A 166 3.45 24.90 8.67
C ILE A 166 2.48 26.00 8.24
N GLU A 167 2.87 26.77 7.23
CA GLU A 167 1.99 27.75 6.59
C GLU A 167 0.97 27.05 5.68
N LEU A 168 -0.26 27.55 5.69
CA LEU A 168 -1.26 27.12 4.72
C LEU A 168 -0.95 27.76 3.36
N PRO A 169 -1.16 27.04 2.24
CA PRO A 169 -1.04 27.62 0.91
C PRO A 169 -1.93 28.86 0.75
N GLU A 170 -1.47 29.86 -0.02
CA GLU A 170 -2.21 31.13 -0.25
C GLU A 170 -3.63 30.90 -0.81
N ASN A 171 -3.80 29.83 -1.59
CA ASN A 171 -5.08 29.43 -2.17
C ASN A 171 -5.93 28.50 -1.27
N TYR A 172 -5.54 28.31 -0.01
CA TYR A 172 -6.35 27.57 0.94
C TYR A 172 -7.60 28.37 1.32
N LEU A 173 -8.76 27.75 1.15
CA LEU A 173 -10.03 28.25 1.66
C LEU A 173 -10.64 27.16 2.55
N PRO A 174 -11.17 27.50 3.74
CA PRO A 174 -11.85 26.53 4.61
C PRO A 174 -13.05 25.84 3.92
N GLU A 175 -13.69 26.54 2.99
CA GLU A 175 -14.76 26.02 2.14
C GLU A 175 -14.56 26.48 0.69
N HIS A 176 -14.98 25.66 -0.27
CA HIS A 176 -14.97 26.06 -1.67
C HIS A 176 -15.91 27.26 -1.91
N PRO A 177 -15.52 28.25 -2.74
CA PRO A 177 -16.32 29.47 -2.98
C PRO A 177 -17.56 29.23 -3.86
N PHE A 178 -17.80 27.98 -4.27
CA PHE A 178 -18.96 27.56 -5.06
C PHE A 178 -19.41 26.17 -4.64
N ASP A 179 -20.70 25.89 -4.83
CA ASP A 179 -21.28 24.59 -4.52
C ASP A 179 -20.85 23.54 -5.55
N GLN A 180 -20.06 22.55 -5.12
CA GLN A 180 -19.67 21.41 -5.96
C GLN A 180 -20.70 20.26 -5.93
N GLY A 181 -21.89 20.49 -5.38
CA GLY A 181 -22.96 19.50 -5.25
C GLY A 181 -22.71 18.44 -4.17
N GLN A 182 -21.63 18.59 -3.38
CA GLN A 182 -21.14 17.62 -2.42
C GLN A 182 -20.71 18.26 -1.09
N ARG A 183 -21.36 19.37 -0.72
CA ARG A 183 -21.07 20.24 0.43
C ARG A 183 -20.78 19.54 1.77
N TYR A 184 -21.14 18.26 1.92
CA TYR A 184 -20.96 17.49 3.16
C TYR A 184 -20.36 16.09 2.98
N THR A 185 -19.96 15.67 1.76
CA THR A 185 -19.61 14.26 1.48
C THR A 185 -18.22 14.02 0.89
N LEU A 186 -17.59 15.01 0.27
CA LEU A 186 -16.18 14.90 -0.14
C LEU A 186 -15.28 15.29 1.03
N ARG A 187 -14.79 14.27 1.73
CA ARG A 187 -13.57 14.36 2.53
C ARG A 187 -12.40 14.38 1.55
N ASP A 188 -11.73 15.52 1.41
CA ASP A 188 -10.30 15.53 1.11
C ASP A 188 -9.56 14.81 2.21
#